data_AF-A0A7C5LYK1-F1
#
_entry.id   AF-A0A7C5LYK1-F1
#
_cell.length_a   1.000
_cell.length_b   1.000
_cell.length_c   1.000
_cell.angle_alpha   90.00
_cell.angle_beta   90.00
_cell.angle_gamma   90.00
#
_symmetry.space_group_name_H-M   'P 1'
#
loop_
_entity.id
_entity.type
_entity.pdbx_description
1 polymer ?
#
loop_
_entity_poly.entity_id
_entity_poly.type
_entity_poly.pdbx_seq_one_letter_code
_entity_poly.pdbx_strand_id
1 'polypeptide(L)'
;PRNDKQPRRGRVVIDVKIDLHDFTRDQAYEVLVRRIKRAYNRGFRCALVVTGKGKNLEGVLRMSLAAWLSSPELRPMIANYAQAHIRHGGSGAFYVFLKRNKAYDQT
;
A
#
# COMPACT_ATOMS: atom_id res chain seq x y z
N PRO A 1 9.30 -0.67 -23.74
CA PRO A 1 9.99 -1.29 -22.57
C PRO A 1 9.87 -0.39 -21.32
N ARG A 2 8.89 -0.65 -20.45
CA ARG A 2 8.74 0.08 -19.19
C ARG A 2 9.83 -0.40 -18.23
N ASN A 3 10.72 0.51 -17.89
CA ASN A 3 11.91 0.27 -17.11
C ASN A 3 11.50 -0.05 -15.65
N ASP A 4 11.55 -1.33 -15.28
CA ASP A 4 11.41 -1.81 -13.90
C ASP A 4 12.61 -1.34 -13.09
N LYS A 5 12.60 -0.07 -12.72
CA LYS A 5 13.54 0.47 -11.75
C LYS A 5 13.19 -0.14 -10.39
N GLN A 6 13.75 -1.30 -10.12
CA GLN A 6 13.98 -1.77 -8.75
C GLN A 6 14.44 -0.57 -7.92
N PRO A 7 13.75 -0.23 -6.82
CA PRO A 7 14.11 0.92 -6.02
C PRO A 7 15.55 0.72 -5.54
N ARG A 8 16.44 1.56 -6.11
CA ARG A 8 17.84 1.69 -5.71
C ARG A 8 17.88 1.84 -4.20
N ARG A 9 18.88 1.22 -3.55
CA ARG A 9 19.21 1.26 -2.12
C ARG A 9 19.10 2.67 -1.51
N GLY A 10 17.87 3.08 -1.23
CA GLY A 10 17.49 4.22 -0.42
C GLY A 10 16.55 3.69 0.64
N ARG A 11 16.70 4.13 1.89
CA ARG A 11 15.75 3.79 2.95
C ARG A 11 14.37 4.30 2.51
N VAL A 12 13.45 3.39 2.22
CA VAL A 12 12.04 3.74 2.05
C VAL A 12 11.56 4.28 3.40
N VAL A 13 11.25 5.57 3.45
CA VAL A 13 10.63 6.19 4.63
C VAL A 13 9.16 5.80 4.62
N ILE A 14 8.72 5.16 5.70
CA ILE A 14 7.34 4.71 5.87
C ILE A 14 6.65 5.74 6.75
N ASP A 15 5.63 6.41 6.23
CA ASP A 15 4.86 7.41 6.99
C ASP A 15 3.78 6.74 7.84
N VAL A 16 3.24 5.61 7.37
CA VAL A 16 2.15 4.90 8.05
C VAL A 16 2.17 3.40 7.78
N LYS A 17 1.79 2.62 8.80
CA LYS A 17 1.49 1.19 8.65
C LYS A 17 -0.03 0.97 8.61
N ILE A 18 -0.47 0.11 7.69
CA ILE A 18 -1.85 -0.35 7.55
C ILE A 18 -1.82 -1.86 7.68
N ASP A 19 -2.36 -2.39 8.77
CA ASP A 19 -2.36 -3.82 9.03
C ASP A 19 -3.70 -4.45 8.68
N LEU A 20 -3.68 -5.48 7.82
CA LEU A 20 -4.86 -6.12 7.26
C LEU A 20 -4.97 -7.62 7.57
N HIS A 21 -3.95 -8.26 8.15
CA HIS A 21 -3.82 -9.73 8.13
C HIS A 21 -4.93 -10.51 8.88
N ASP A 22 -5.61 -9.87 9.84
CA ASP A 22 -6.70 -10.48 10.62
C ASP A 22 -8.11 -10.16 10.10
N PHE A 23 -8.21 -9.45 8.98
CA PHE A 23 -9.50 -9.09 8.40
C PHE A 23 -9.95 -10.08 7.33
N THR A 24 -11.27 -10.23 7.19
CA THR A 24 -11.84 -10.81 5.97
C THR A 24 -11.55 -9.91 4.77
N ARG A 25 -11.75 -10.44 3.56
CA ARG A 25 -11.52 -9.70 2.33
C ARG A 25 -12.27 -8.36 2.30
N ASP A 26 -13.55 -8.37 2.67
CA ASP A 26 -14.41 -7.19 2.56
C ASP A 26 -14.07 -6.16 3.66
N GLN A 27 -13.83 -6.63 4.89
CA GLN A 27 -13.34 -5.79 5.99
C GLN A 27 -11.99 -5.14 5.65
N ALA A 28 -11.05 -5.91 5.09
CA ALA A 28 -9.73 -5.42 4.71
C ALA A 28 -9.81 -4.34 3.64
N TYR A 29 -10.72 -4.49 2.67
CA TYR A 29 -10.94 -3.49 1.63
C TYR A 29 -11.44 -2.16 2.22
N GLU A 30 -12.45 -2.20 3.09
CA GLU A 30 -12.97 -0.99 3.75
C GLU A 30 -11.90 -0.28 4.59
N VAL A 31 -11.12 -1.05 5.35
CA VAL A 31 -10.01 -0.53 6.16
C VAL A 31 -8.95 0.10 5.26
N LEU A 32 -8.56 -0.58 4.17
CA LEU A 32 -7.57 -0.07 3.23
C LEU A 32 -8.03 1.26 2.61
N VAL A 33 -9.27 1.33 2.10
CA VAL A 33 -9.84 2.54 1.50
C VAL A 33 -9.80 3.70 2.49
N ARG A 34 -10.30 3.48 3.71
CA ARG A 34 -10.35 4.51 4.75
C ARG A 34 -8.95 5.01 5.13
N ARG A 35 -8.01 4.10 5.30
CA ARG A 35 -6.64 4.42 5.76
C ARG A 35 -5.82 5.11 4.67
N ILE A 36 -5.95 4.70 3.41
CA ILE A 36 -5.27 5.35 2.28
C ILE A 36 -5.81 6.76 2.06
N LYS A 37 -7.14 6.97 2.07
CA LYS A 37 -7.74 8.31 1.97
C LYS A 37 -7.21 9.24 3.06
N ARG A 38 -7.17 8.75 4.30
CA ARG A 38 -6.63 9.52 5.45
C ARG A 38 -5.14 9.84 5.27
N ALA A 39 -4.33 8.89 4.82
CA ALA A 39 -2.91 9.08 4.59
C ALA A 39 -2.65 10.12 3.48
N TYR A 40 -3.37 10.00 2.36
CA TYR A 40 -3.29 10.95 1.24
C TYR A 40 -3.68 12.37 1.66
N ASN A 41 -4.75 12.52 2.45
CA ASN A 41 -5.18 13.82 2.97
C ASN A 41 -4.19 14.43 3.98
N ARG A 42 -3.29 13.63 4.55
CA ARG A 42 -2.20 14.07 5.44
C ARG A 42 -0.88 14.34 4.71
N GLY A 43 -0.88 14.29 3.37
CA GLY A 43 0.34 14.47 2.57
C GLY A 43 1.34 13.32 2.66
N PHE A 44 0.98 12.20 3.27
CA PHE A 44 1.87 11.04 3.38
C PHE A 44 2.22 10.49 1.99
N ARG A 45 3.43 9.98 1.84
CA ARG A 45 3.99 9.54 0.56
C ARG A 45 4.18 8.04 0.48
N CYS A 46 4.32 7.34 1.62
CA CYS A 46 4.46 5.90 1.66
C CYS A 46 3.66 5.27 2.81
N ALA A 47 2.80 4.32 2.46
CA ALA A 47 2.17 3.42 3.40
C ALA A 47 2.78 2.01 3.29
N LEU A 48 3.12 1.40 4.42
CA LEU A 48 3.40 -0.03 4.49
C LEU A 48 2.07 -0.77 4.74
N VAL A 49 1.58 -1.49 3.73
CA VAL A 49 0.37 -2.31 3.83
C VAL A 49 0.77 -3.74 4.12
N VAL A 50 0.33 -4.29 5.24
CA VAL A 50 0.58 -5.68 5.66
C VAL A 50 -0.67 -6.50 5.40
N THR A 51 -0.61 -7.40 4.42
CA THR A 51 -1.72 -8.31 4.07
C THR A 51 -1.59 -9.67 4.74
N GLY A 52 -0.45 -9.94 5.36
CA GLY A 52 -0.06 -11.28 5.77
C GLY A 52 0.40 -12.13 4.58
N LYS A 53 1.01 -13.27 4.87
CA LYS A 53 1.47 -14.23 3.84
C LYS A 53 0.33 -15.18 3.39
N GLY A 54 -0.69 -15.37 4.22
CA GLY A 54 -1.70 -16.42 4.07
C GLY A 54 -1.16 -17.81 4.43
N LYS A 55 -2.06 -18.80 4.56
CA LYS A 55 -1.66 -20.21 4.65
C LYS A 55 -1.01 -20.61 3.32
N ASN A 56 0.09 -21.37 3.37
CA ASN A 56 0.82 -21.85 2.18
C ASN A 56 1.18 -20.76 1.15
N LEU A 57 1.36 -19.50 1.58
CA LEU A 57 1.59 -18.34 0.70
C LEU A 57 0.40 -17.94 -0.19
N GLU A 58 -0.78 -18.53 0.00
CA GLU A 58 -2.01 -18.24 -0.75
C GLU A 58 -2.87 -17.16 -0.06
N GLY A 59 -2.25 -16.06 0.39
CA GLY A 59 -2.96 -14.98 1.05
C GLY A 59 -3.99 -14.30 0.14
N VAL A 60 -5.28 -14.51 0.38
CA VAL A 60 -6.38 -13.89 -0.38
C VAL A 60 -6.27 -12.36 -0.41
N LEU A 61 -5.88 -11.73 0.71
CA LEU A 61 -5.68 -10.28 0.79
C LEU A 61 -4.50 -9.82 -0.08
N ARG A 62 -3.41 -10.58 -0.08
CA ARG A 62 -2.23 -10.33 -0.93
C ARG A 62 -2.59 -10.36 -2.41
N MET A 63 -3.38 -11.35 -2.81
CA MET A 63 -3.85 -11.50 -4.20
C MET A 63 -4.83 -10.39 -4.60
N SER A 64 -5.65 -9.92 -3.66
CA SER A 64 -6.66 -8.89 -3.91
C SER A 64 -6.08 -7.47 -3.97
N LEU A 65 -4.94 -7.23 -3.33
CA LEU A 65 -4.36 -5.89 -3.15
C LEU A 65 -4.16 -5.14 -4.47
N ALA A 66 -3.63 -5.79 -5.50
CA ALA A 66 -3.37 -5.17 -6.79
C ALA A 66 -4.66 -4.65 -7.46
N ALA A 67 -5.73 -5.45 -7.39
CA ALA A 67 -7.04 -5.07 -7.91
C ALA A 67 -7.63 -3.91 -7.11
N TRP A 68 -7.55 -3.95 -5.78
CA TRP A 68 -8.02 -2.87 -4.92
C TRP A 68 -7.29 -1.55 -5.13
N LEU A 69 -5.96 -1.55 -5.23
CA LEU A 69 -5.19 -0.33 -5.50
C LEU A 69 -5.50 0.27 -6.88
N SER A 70 -6.04 -0.55 -7.79
CA SER A 70 -6.49 -0.14 -9.12
C SER A 70 -7.97 0.26 -9.17
N SER A 71 -8.71 0.12 -8.07
CA SER A 71 -10.14 0.46 -8.02
C SER A 71 -10.36 1.98 -8.18
N PRO A 72 -11.53 2.42 -8.66
CA PRO A 72 -11.86 3.84 -8.78
C PRO A 72 -11.71 4.62 -7.47
N GLU A 73 -11.95 3.98 -6.32
CA GLU A 73 -11.87 4.60 -5.00
C GLU A 73 -10.43 4.91 -4.57
N LEU A 74 -9.44 4.13 -5.03
CA LEU A 74 -8.04 4.24 -4.61
C LEU A 74 -7.12 4.79 -5.69
N ARG A 75 -7.34 4.39 -6.95
CA ARG A 75 -6.48 4.70 -8.10
C ARG A 75 -6.08 6.18 -8.25
N PRO A 76 -6.95 7.17 -7.95
CA PRO A 76 -6.56 8.57 -7.99
C PRO A 76 -5.40 8.93 -7.04
N MET A 77 -5.29 8.25 -5.90
CA MET A 77 -4.30 8.51 -4.85
C MET A 77 -3.03 7.67 -4.98
N ILE A 78 -3.06 6.56 -5.73
CA ILE A 78 -1.91 5.63 -5.83
C ILE A 78 -0.95 6.06 -6.94
N ALA A 79 0.32 6.23 -6.59
CA ALA A 79 1.41 6.47 -7.55
C ALA A 79 1.99 5.15 -8.08
N ASN A 80 2.40 4.26 -7.17
CA ASN A 80 2.87 2.91 -7.49
C ASN A 80 2.84 2.03 -6.22
N TYR A 81 3.13 0.73 -6.34
CA TYR A 81 3.36 -0.16 -5.20
C TYR A 81 4.47 -1.17 -5.51
N ALA A 82 5.10 -1.70 -4.48
CA ALA A 82 6.14 -2.72 -4.59
C ALA A 82 6.13 -3.63 -3.37
N GLN A 83 6.52 -4.90 -3.55
CA GLN A 83 6.69 -5.82 -2.42
C GLN A 83 7.70 -5.24 -1.42
N ALA A 84 7.39 -5.38 -0.12
CA ALA A 84 8.23 -4.85 0.93
C ALA A 84 9.52 -5.67 1.09
N HIS A 85 10.54 -5.03 1.67
CA HIS A 85 11.77 -5.73 2.06
C HIS A 85 11.48 -6.74 3.18
N ILE A 86 12.30 -7.80 3.32
CA ILE A 86 12.13 -8.84 4.36
C ILE A 86 12.00 -8.23 5.77
N ARG A 87 12.82 -7.22 6.08
CA ARG A 87 12.79 -6.44 7.33
C ARG A 87 11.46 -5.74 7.65
N HIS A 88 10.60 -5.54 6.65
CA HIS A 88 9.29 -4.88 6.77
C HIS A 88 8.13 -5.83 6.42
N GLY A 89 8.36 -7.15 6.45
CA GLY A 89 7.32 -8.16 6.23
C GLY A 89 7.46 -8.97 4.94
N GLY A 90 8.37 -8.60 4.04
CA GLY A 90 8.68 -9.36 2.83
C GLY A 90 7.45 -9.62 1.97
N SER A 91 7.20 -10.89 1.61
CA SER A 91 6.07 -11.31 0.78
C SER A 91 4.69 -11.06 1.38
N GLY A 92 4.59 -10.76 2.68
CA GLY A 92 3.32 -10.44 3.34
C GLY A 92 3.02 -8.94 3.45
N ALA A 93 3.85 -8.09 2.86
CA ALA A 93 3.69 -6.64 2.93
C ALA A 93 4.12 -5.93 1.66
N PHE A 94 3.57 -4.73 1.45
CA PHE A 94 3.82 -3.90 0.28
C PHE A 94 4.06 -2.45 0.69
N TYR A 95 5.02 -1.81 0.05
CA TYR A 95 5.08 -0.36 0.02
C TYR A 95 4.04 0.13 -0.99
N VAL A 96 3.16 1.01 -0.55
CA VAL A 96 2.17 1.69 -1.40
C VAL A 96 2.54 3.17 -1.41
N PHE A 97 2.97 3.65 -2.57
CA PHE A 97 3.38 5.03 -2.77
C PHE A 97 2.17 5.87 -3.17
N LEU A 98 1.97 6.97 -2.46
CA LEU A 98 0.86 7.89 -2.69
C LEU A 98 1.30 9.05 -3.57
N LYS A 99 0.38 9.50 -4.43
CA LYS A 99 0.54 10.74 -5.17
C LYS A 99 0.57 11.92 -4.21
N ARG A 100 1.12 13.03 -4.70
CA ARG A 100 1.12 14.29 -3.97
C ARG A 100 -0.30 14.87 -3.94
N ASN A 101 -0.77 15.24 -2.75
CA ASN A 101 -2.03 15.96 -2.60
C ASN A 101 -1.78 17.48 -2.62
N LYS A 102 -2.08 18.12 -3.76
CA LYS A 102 -1.86 19.56 -3.95
C LYS A 102 -2.58 20.44 -2.94
N ALA A 103 -3.70 19.98 -2.36
CA ALA A 103 -4.44 20.74 -1.36
C ALA A 103 -3.73 20.76 0.01
N TYR A 104 -3.02 19.69 0.37
CA TYR A 104 -2.24 19.63 1.61
C TYR A 104 -0.98 20.53 1.53
N ASP A 105 -0.36 20.65 0.36
CA ASP A 105 0.85 21.47 0.20
C ASP A 105 0.60 22.98 0.29
N GLN A 106 -0.68 23.41 0.31
CA GLN A 106 -1.08 24.83 0.37
C GLN A 106 -1.39 25.31 1.79
N THR A 107 -1.33 24.42 2.79
CA THR A 107 -1.49 24.74 4.23
C THR A 107 -0.16 24.71 4.95
#